data_AF-A0A7X4AE17-F1
#
_entry.id   AF-A0A7X4AE17-F1
#
_cell.length_a   1.000
_cell.length_b   1.000
_cell.length_c   1.000
_cell.angle_alpha   90.00
_cell.angle_beta   90.00
_cell.angle_gamma   90.00
#
_symmetry.space_group_name_H-M   'P 1'
#
loop_
_entity.id
_entity.type
_entity.pdbx_description
1 polymer ?
#
loop_
_entity_poly.entity_id
_entity_poly.type
_entity_poly.pdbx_seq_one_letter_code
_entity_poly.pdbx_strand_id
1 'polypeptide(L)' 'LLLDRGMMGDGVIDIPKIRGWVEDAGYDGASEVEIFSKDNWWRREPDDVLATCIELHQTAV' A
#
# COMPACT_ATOMS: atom_id res chain seq x y z
N LEU A 1 9.44 4.56 -12.63
CA LEU A 1 8.34 4.37 -13.60
C LEU A 1 7.06 4.87 -12.94
N LEU A 2 6.26 5.70 -13.62
CA LEU A 2 5.01 6.23 -13.04
C LEU A 2 3.97 5.12 -12.79
N LEU A 3 3.95 4.11 -13.66
CA LEU A 3 2.90 3.09 -13.73
C LEU A 3 3.36 1.71 -13.25
N ASP A 4 4.32 1.67 -12.32
CA ASP A 4 4.92 0.43 -11.82
C ASP A 4 5.19 0.50 -10.31
N ARG A 5 4.19 0.99 -9.55
CA ARG A 5 4.22 0.89 -8.08
C ARG A 5 3.89 -0.54 -7.66
N GLY A 6 4.61 -1.03 -6.64
CA GLY A 6 4.35 -2.32 -6.01
C GLY A 6 3.23 -2.25 -4.98
N MET A 7 2.71 -3.42 -4.60
CA MET A 7 1.82 -3.55 -3.46
C MET A 7 2.61 -3.31 -2.16
N MET A 8 1.95 -2.81 -1.12
CA MET A 8 2.62 -2.61 0.17
C MET A 8 3.20 -3.93 0.68
N GLY A 9 4.47 -3.94 1.09
CA GLY A 9 5.20 -5.15 1.49
C GLY A 9 6.02 -5.83 0.38
N ASP A 10 5.68 -5.66 -0.91
CA ASP A 10 6.45 -6.25 -2.02
C ASP A 10 7.74 -5.47 -2.34
N GLY A 11 7.81 -4.23 -1.88
CA GLY A 11 8.94 -3.32 -2.11
C GLY A 11 10.00 -3.35 -1.02
N VAL A 12 10.80 -2.29 -0.98
CA VAL A 12 11.87 -2.11 0.01
C VAL A 12 11.62 -0.95 0.96
N ILE A 13 10.42 -0.34 0.90
CA ILE A 13 10.04 0.77 1.76
C ILE A 13 9.68 0.21 3.13
N ASP A 14 10.28 0.76 4.17
CA ASP A 14 9.93 0.50 5.57
C ASP A 14 8.69 1.33 5.95
N ILE A 15 7.53 0.86 5.50
CA ILE A 15 6.25 1.55 5.69
C ILE A 15 5.88 1.66 7.19
N PRO A 16 6.00 0.63 8.05
CA PRO A 16 5.64 0.75 9.46
C PRO A 16 6.43 1.85 10.18
N LYS A 17 7.70 2.03 9.84
CA LYS A 17 8.52 3.11 10.39
C LYS A 17 8.03 4.48 9.97
N ILE A 18 7.69 4.65 8.69
CA ILE A 18 7.15 5.92 8.18
C ILE A 18 5.78 6.20 8.80
N ARG A 19 4.92 5.18 8.91
CA ARG A 19 3.61 5.29 9.59
C ARG A 19 3.79 5.75 11.03
N GLY A 20 4.73 5.16 11.77
CA GLY A 20 5.05 5.58 13.13
C GLY A 20 5.45 7.05 13.23
N TRP A 21 6.28 7.56 12.32
CA TRP A 21 6.62 8.99 12.29
C TRP A 21 5.43 9.91 12.03
N VAL A 22 4.48 9.48 11.20
CA VAL A 22 3.27 10.24 10.89
C VAL A 22 2.33 10.26 12.11
N GLU A 23 2.20 9.13 12.80
CA GLU A 23 1.44 9.01 14.05
C GLU A 23 2.06 9.82 15.19
N ASP A 24 3.38 9.80 15.34
CA ASP A 24 4.13 10.61 16.30
C ASP A 24 3.94 12.12 16.06
N ALA A 25 3.70 12.52 14.80
CA ALA A 25 3.36 13.89 14.43
C ALA A 25 1.90 14.27 14.76
N GLY A 26 1.11 13.33 15.28
CA GLY A 26 -0.27 13.53 15.75
C GLY A 26 -1.36 13.16 14.74
N TYR A 27 -1.03 12.46 13.66
CA TYR A 27 -2.03 11.97 12.69
C TYR A 27 -2.49 10.55 13.03
N ASP A 28 -3.79 10.36 13.27
CA ASP A 28 -4.40 9.08 13.63
C ASP A 28 -5.40 8.56 12.57
N GLY A 29 -5.47 9.22 11.41
CA GLY A 29 -6.39 8.87 10.34
C GLY A 29 -5.97 7.67 9.48
N ALA A 30 -6.77 7.39 8.46
CA ALA A 30 -6.56 6.29 7.53
C ALA A 30 -5.29 6.47 6.67
N SER A 31 -4.68 5.35 6.29
CA SER A 31 -3.61 5.32 5.29
C SER A 31 -4.19 4.97 3.92
N GLU A 32 -3.97 5.84 2.93
CA GLU A 32 -4.47 5.61 1.57
C GLU A 32 -3.54 4.67 0.78
N VAL A 33 -4.13 3.70 0.07
CA VAL A 33 -3.40 2.82 -0.86
C VAL A 33 -3.57 3.34 -2.28
N GLU A 34 -2.49 3.93 -2.84
CA GLU A 34 -2.47 4.43 -4.22
C GLU A 34 -1.39 3.74 -5.07
N ILE A 35 -1.82 2.84 -5.97
CA ILE A 35 -0.94 2.02 -6.80
C ILE A 35 -1.27 2.20 -8.29
N PHE A 36 -0.32 2.77 -9.03
CA PHE A 36 -0.33 2.71 -10.49
C PHE A 36 0.53 1.54 -10.93
N SER A 37 -0.09 0.48 -11.46
CA SER A 37 0.61 -0.76 -11.86
C SER A 37 -0.02 -1.33 -13.12
N LYS A 38 0.39 -0.78 -14.27
CA LYS A 38 -0.25 -1.00 -15.57
C LYS A 38 -0.19 -2.45 -16.04
N ASP A 39 0.94 -3.10 -15.80
CA ASP A 39 1.23 -4.43 -16.34
C ASP A 39 0.99 -5.56 -15.31
N ASN A 40 0.60 -5.23 -14.08
CA ASN A 40 0.27 -6.19 -13.03
C ASN A 40 -1.11 -5.88 -12.39
N TRP A 41 -1.17 -5.02 -11.36
CA TRP A 41 -2.38 -4.91 -10.52
C TRP A 41 -3.60 -4.37 -11.25
N TRP A 42 -3.43 -3.51 -12.26
CA TRP A 42 -4.55 -3.04 -13.10
C TRP A 42 -5.17 -4.13 -14.00
N ARG A 43 -4.51 -5.28 -14.16
CA ARG A 43 -4.97 -6.38 -15.01
C ARG A 43 -5.60 -7.52 -14.21
N ARG A 44 -5.58 -7.44 -12.88
CA ARG A 44 -6.16 -8.43 -11.98
C ARG A 44 -7.63 -8.10 -11.73
N GLU A 45 -8.36 -9.09 -11.21
CA GLU A 45 -9.76 -8.91 -10.82
C GLU A 45 -9.84 -7.87 -9.67
N PRO A 46 -10.72 -6.85 -9.75
CA PRO A 46 -10.79 -5.78 -8.74
C PRO A 46 -11.05 -6.21 -7.30
N ASP A 47 -11.94 -7.18 -7.06
CA ASP A 47 -12.22 -7.70 -5.71
C ASP A 47 -10.98 -8.41 -5.14
N ASP A 48 -10.24 -9.18 -5.95
CA ASP A 48 -8.96 -9.78 -5.54
C ASP A 48 -7.93 -8.69 -5.18
N VAL A 49 -7.88 -7.60 -5.94
CA VAL A 49 -6.98 -6.47 -5.66
C VAL A 49 -7.35 -5.82 -4.32
N LEU A 50 -8.63 -5.53 -4.09
CA LEU A 50 -9.09 -4.94 -2.83
C LEU A 50 -8.87 -5.87 -1.64
N ALA A 51 -9.17 -7.16 -1.79
CA ALA A 51 -8.90 -8.16 -0.75
C ALA A 51 -7.41 -8.20 -0.39
N THR A 52 -6.53 -8.17 -1.40
CA THR A 52 -5.08 -8.13 -1.20
C THR A 52 -4.64 -6.84 -0.50
N CYS A 53 -5.19 -5.68 -0.87
CA CYS A 53 -4.90 -4.41 -0.21
C CYS A 53 -5.27 -4.47 1.28
N ILE A 54 -6.42 -5.03 1.64
CA ILE A 54 -6.86 -5.16 3.03
C ILE A 54 -5.92 -6.08 3.82
N GLU A 55 -5.60 -7.25 3.27
CA GLU A 55 -4.72 -8.23 3.91
C GLU A 55 -3.33 -7.65 4.19
N LEU A 56 -2.73 -7.01 3.17
CA LEU A 56 -1.38 -6.47 3.29
C LEU A 56 -1.34 -5.18 4.09
N HIS A 57 -2.38 -4.35 4.06
CA HIS A 57 -2.46 -3.19 4.94
C HIS A 57 -2.43 -3.59 6.42
N GLN A 58 -3.04 -4.72 6.80
CA GLN A 58 -3.04 -5.17 8.20
C GLN A 58 -1.66 -5.61 8.71
N THR A 59 -0.71 -5.87 7.82
CA THR A 59 0.60 -6.47 8.17
C THR A 59 1.80 -5.63 7.77
N ALA A 60 1.65 -4.75 6.77
CA ALA A 60 2.75 -3.97 6.19
C ALA A 60 2.61 -2.45 6.40
N VAL A 61 1.49 -1.95 6.93
CA VAL A 61 1.24 -0.52 7.19
C VAL A 61 1.06 -0.31 8.68
#